data_AF-I1MVJ4-F1
#
_entry.id   AF-I1MVJ4-F1
#
_cell.length_a   1.000
_cell.length_b   1.000
_cell.length_c   1.000
_cell.angle_alpha   90.00
_cell.angle_beta   90.00
_cell.angle_gamma   90.00
#
_symmetry.space_group_name_H-M   'P 1'
#
loop_
_entity.id
_entity.type
_entity.pdbx_description
1 polymer ?
#
loop_
_entity_poly.entity_id
_entity_poly.type
_entity_poly.pdbx_seq_one_letter_code
_entity_poly.pdbx_strand_id
1 'polypeptide(L)'
;MELVMANVFLQVLSVLGFIMRLITILLCYMGFQDFFESNITRPKRAVSVVLMREILPVVKFSEMEMAVEAVESCAVCLYEFEGEDEIRWLTNYRHIFHKRCLDHWMGYDMRMCTLCRTPSIPHHMQAAFNDKLWAASGIPDFYYYHH
;
A
#
# COMPACT_ATOMS: atom_id res chain seq x y z
N MET A 1 -15.08 -24.25 -24.22
CA MET A 1 -15.70 -24.02 -22.89
C MET A 1 -14.69 -23.41 -21.92
N GLU A 2 -13.49 -23.97 -21.76
CA GLU A 2 -12.47 -23.46 -20.81
C GLU A 2 -12.08 -21.99 -21.04
N LEU A 3 -11.83 -21.58 -22.30
CA LEU A 3 -11.51 -20.18 -22.62
C LEU A 3 -12.64 -19.19 -22.29
N VAL A 4 -13.90 -19.60 -22.44
CA VAL A 4 -15.05 -18.74 -22.12
C VAL A 4 -15.13 -18.53 -20.60
N MET A 5 -14.91 -19.61 -19.82
CA MET A 5 -14.88 -19.52 -18.36
C MET A 5 -13.73 -18.62 -17.88
N ALA A 6 -12.55 -18.71 -18.49
CA ALA A 6 -11.42 -17.85 -18.17
C ALA A 6 -11.73 -16.37 -18.45
N ASN A 7 -12.33 -16.05 -19.60
CA ASN A 7 -12.71 -14.66 -19.94
C ASN A 7 -13.77 -14.10 -18.99
N VAL A 8 -14.81 -14.89 -18.68
CA VAL A 8 -15.84 -14.47 -17.70
C VAL A 8 -15.21 -14.26 -16.34
N PHE A 9 -14.30 -15.13 -15.91
CA PHE A 9 -13.59 -14.99 -14.64
C PHE A 9 -12.74 -13.71 -14.59
N LEU A 10 -11.97 -13.42 -15.63
CA LEU A 10 -11.18 -12.19 -15.74
C LEU A 10 -12.07 -10.93 -15.73
N GLN A 11 -13.21 -10.97 -16.42
CA GLN A 11 -14.18 -9.87 -16.39
C GLN A 11 -14.77 -9.67 -15.00
N VAL A 12 -15.11 -10.74 -14.28
CA VAL A 12 -15.59 -10.65 -12.90
C VAL A 12 -14.54 -10.02 -11.99
N LEU A 13 -13.27 -10.44 -12.08
CA LEU A 13 -12.18 -9.83 -11.31
C LEU A 13 -12.00 -8.34 -11.65
N SER A 14 -12.07 -7.98 -12.92
CA SER A 14 -11.99 -6.59 -13.39
C SER A 14 -13.14 -5.73 -12.84
N VAL A 15 -14.39 -6.22 -12.94
CA VAL A 15 -15.58 -5.54 -12.41
C VAL A 15 -15.50 -5.38 -10.89
N LEU A 16 -15.06 -6.41 -10.16
CA LEU A 16 -14.86 -6.33 -8.71
C LEU A 16 -13.80 -5.28 -8.36
N GLY A 17 -12.67 -5.24 -9.08
CA GLY A 17 -11.64 -4.21 -8.90
C GLY A 17 -12.17 -2.79 -9.15
N PHE A 18 -12.93 -2.61 -10.22
CA PHE A 18 -13.56 -1.34 -10.57
C PHE A 18 -14.51 -0.86 -9.47
N ILE A 19 -15.37 -1.74 -8.95
CA ILE A 19 -16.30 -1.44 -7.84
C ILE A 19 -15.52 -1.05 -6.58
N MET A 20 -14.47 -1.80 -6.22
CA MET A 20 -13.64 -1.48 -5.04
C MET A 20 -12.98 -0.10 -5.13
N ARG A 21 -12.50 0.27 -6.32
CA ARG A 21 -11.93 1.61 -6.56
C ARG A 21 -13.00 2.70 -6.47
N LEU A 22 -14.17 2.50 -7.08
CA LEU A 22 -15.27 3.45 -6.97
C LEU A 22 -15.70 3.66 -5.52
N ILE A 23 -15.85 2.59 -4.74
CA ILE A 23 -16.17 2.69 -3.31
C ILE A 23 -15.08 3.47 -2.58
N THR A 24 -13.80 3.17 -2.83
CA THR A 24 -12.67 3.87 -2.20
C THR A 24 -12.67 5.36 -2.54
N ILE A 25 -12.85 5.70 -3.82
CA ILE A 25 -12.94 7.09 -4.30
C ILE A 25 -14.12 7.81 -3.67
N LEU A 26 -15.30 7.17 -3.63
CA LEU A 26 -16.50 7.73 -3.02
C LEU A 26 -16.30 7.97 -1.52
N LEU A 27 -15.73 7.02 -0.78
CA LEU A 27 -15.41 7.19 0.64
C LEU A 27 -14.41 8.33 0.87
N CYS A 28 -13.40 8.48 0.00
CA CYS A 28 -12.48 9.61 0.02
C CYS A 28 -13.19 10.94 -0.25
N TYR A 29 -14.06 11.02 -1.26
CA TYR A 29 -14.81 12.25 -1.56
C TYR A 29 -15.82 12.61 -0.48
N MET A 30 -16.43 11.62 0.17
CA MET A 30 -17.36 11.85 1.28
C MET A 30 -16.65 12.33 2.55
N GLY A 31 -15.33 12.53 2.54
CA GLY A 31 -14.56 12.93 3.73
C GLY A 31 -14.60 11.87 4.85
N PHE A 32 -15.06 10.66 4.54
CA PHE A 32 -15.39 9.66 5.54
C PHE A 32 -14.17 8.86 6.02
N GLN A 33 -12.99 9.16 5.48
CA GLN A 33 -11.74 8.63 6.02
C GLN A 33 -11.58 9.04 7.50
N ASP A 34 -12.13 10.19 7.91
CA ASP A 34 -12.04 10.70 9.28
C ASP A 34 -12.96 9.94 10.28
N PHE A 35 -14.02 9.26 9.82
CA PHE A 35 -15.03 8.71 10.74
C PHE A 35 -14.78 7.26 11.16
N PHE A 36 -14.04 6.47 10.36
CA PHE A 36 -13.67 5.10 10.73
C PHE A 36 -12.41 5.04 11.64
N GLU A 37 -11.70 6.16 11.79
CA GLU A 37 -10.46 6.24 12.58
C GLU A 37 -10.71 6.66 14.02
N SER A 38 -10.41 5.75 14.96
CA SER A 38 -10.26 6.13 16.37
C SER A 38 -9.17 7.20 16.52
N ASN A 39 -9.32 8.11 17.49
CA ASN A 39 -8.35 9.19 17.76
C ASN A 39 -6.89 8.69 17.97
N ILE A 40 -6.70 7.41 18.34
CA ILE A 40 -5.38 6.77 18.53
C ILE A 40 -4.79 6.28 17.20
N THR A 41 -5.63 5.87 16.25
CA THR A 41 -5.19 5.38 14.94
C THR A 41 -4.59 6.51 14.09
N ARG A 42 -5.14 7.72 14.20
CA ARG A 42 -4.74 8.87 13.35
C ARG A 42 -3.25 9.26 13.49
N PRO A 43 -2.68 9.47 14.69
CA PRO A 43 -1.25 9.75 14.82
C PRO A 43 -0.38 8.63 14.26
N LYS A 44 -0.71 7.37 14.58
CA LYS A 44 0.01 6.19 14.06
C LYS A 44 -0.02 6.11 12.55
N ARG A 45 -1.19 6.34 11.93
CA ARG A 45 -1.36 6.35 10.48
C ARG A 45 -0.53 7.44 9.82
N ALA A 46 -0.64 8.67 10.31
CA ALA A 46 0.11 9.80 9.76
C ALA A 46 1.63 9.54 9.83
N VAL A 47 2.10 9.04 10.97
CA VAL A 47 3.51 8.72 11.20
C VAL A 47 3.96 7.57 10.31
N SER A 48 3.19 6.48 10.24
CA SER A 48 3.45 5.35 9.36
C SER A 48 3.62 5.85 7.92
N VAL A 49 2.67 6.63 7.39
CA VAL A 49 2.72 7.16 6.01
C VAL A 49 3.95 8.04 5.80
N VAL A 50 4.32 8.87 6.77
CA VAL A 50 5.53 9.71 6.70
C VAL A 50 6.80 8.85 6.67
N LEU A 51 6.97 7.90 7.58
CA LEU A 51 8.13 6.99 7.59
C LEU A 51 8.21 6.18 6.29
N MET A 52 7.08 5.75 5.75
CA MET A 52 7.05 4.96 4.52
C MET A 52 7.43 5.80 3.28
N ARG A 53 7.07 7.09 3.26
CA ARG A 53 7.57 8.03 2.24
C ARG A 53 9.09 8.14 2.26
N GLU A 54 9.73 8.04 3.43
CA GLU A 54 11.18 8.05 3.55
C GLU A 54 11.83 6.73 3.09
N ILE A 55 11.19 5.59 3.39
CA ILE A 55 11.81 4.26 3.20
C ILE A 55 11.58 3.68 1.81
N LEU A 56 10.38 3.87 1.24
CA LEU A 56 10.01 3.28 -0.04
C LEU A 56 10.20 4.32 -1.15
N PRO A 57 11.04 4.08 -2.17
CA PRO A 57 11.22 5.03 -3.26
C PRO A 57 9.91 5.21 -4.03
N VAL A 58 9.73 6.42 -4.56
CA VAL A 58 8.68 6.75 -5.52
C VAL A 58 9.37 7.06 -6.84
N VAL A 59 8.94 6.38 -7.89
CA VAL A 59 9.36 6.68 -9.27
C VAL A 59 8.12 6.78 -10.14
N LYS A 60 8.27 7.39 -11.31
CA LYS A 60 7.26 7.23 -12.36
C LYS A 60 7.40 5.87 -13.02
N PHE A 61 6.29 5.27 -13.43
CA PHE A 61 6.32 3.99 -14.12
C PHE A 61 7.14 4.05 -15.42
N SER A 62 7.07 5.17 -16.17
CA SER A 62 7.86 5.38 -17.40
C SER A 62 9.38 5.38 -17.20
N GLU A 63 9.87 5.69 -16.00
CA GLU A 63 11.30 5.73 -15.68
C GLU A 63 11.85 4.32 -15.38
N MET A 64 11.00 3.29 -15.37
CA MET A 64 11.37 1.93 -14.99
C MET A 64 11.67 1.06 -16.22
N GLU A 65 12.83 1.26 -16.85
CA GLU A 65 13.17 0.62 -18.14
C GLU A 65 13.42 -0.90 -18.10
N MET A 66 13.70 -1.52 -16.94
CA MET A 66 14.34 -2.87 -16.95
C MET A 66 13.74 -3.94 -16.02
N ALA A 67 12.84 -3.61 -15.09
CA ALA A 67 12.50 -4.52 -13.98
C ALA A 67 11.04 -5.03 -13.95
N VAL A 68 10.20 -4.64 -14.91
CA VAL A 68 8.73 -4.83 -14.81
C VAL A 68 8.09 -5.43 -16.06
N GLU A 69 8.82 -6.21 -16.85
CA GLU A 69 8.19 -6.84 -18.04
C GLU A 69 7.00 -7.77 -17.70
N ALA A 70 6.82 -8.16 -16.43
CA ALA A 70 5.77 -9.08 -16.02
C ALA A 70 4.57 -8.45 -15.26
N VAL A 71 4.66 -7.21 -14.78
CA VAL A 71 3.61 -6.64 -13.90
C VAL A 71 3.07 -5.34 -14.49
N GLU A 72 2.02 -5.46 -15.28
CA GLU A 72 1.41 -4.33 -15.98
C GLU A 72 0.34 -3.61 -15.15
N SER A 73 -0.16 -4.22 -14.07
CA SER A 73 -1.26 -3.65 -13.27
C SER A 73 -1.00 -3.65 -11.76
N CYS A 74 -1.59 -2.67 -11.08
CA CYS A 74 -1.53 -2.58 -9.63
C CYS A 74 -2.48 -3.60 -8.98
N ALA A 75 -1.97 -4.54 -8.20
CA ALA A 75 -2.78 -5.58 -7.56
C ALA A 75 -3.80 -5.08 -6.50
N VAL A 76 -3.77 -3.79 -6.15
CA VAL A 76 -4.73 -3.18 -5.21
C VAL A 76 -5.93 -2.60 -5.94
N CYS A 77 -5.73 -1.89 -7.05
CA CYS A 77 -6.82 -1.27 -7.80
C CYS A 77 -7.18 -2.01 -9.10
N LEU A 78 -6.33 -2.95 -9.53
CA LEU A 78 -6.40 -3.75 -10.76
C LEU A 78 -6.31 -2.95 -12.07
N TYR A 79 -5.83 -1.69 -12.03
CA TYR A 79 -5.57 -0.89 -13.22
C TYR A 79 -4.16 -1.09 -13.74
N GLU A 80 -4.03 -1.06 -15.05
CA GLU A 80 -2.74 -0.95 -15.72
C GLU A 80 -2.00 0.31 -15.28
N PHE A 81 -0.67 0.22 -15.21
CA PHE A 81 0.19 1.36 -14.92
C PHE A 81 0.33 2.22 -16.17
N GLU A 82 0.10 3.52 -16.01
CA GLU A 82 0.37 4.52 -17.04
C GLU A 82 1.76 5.13 -16.83
N GLY A 83 2.41 5.63 -17.88
CA GLY A 83 3.79 6.14 -17.79
C GLY A 83 4.00 7.24 -16.75
N GLU A 84 2.99 8.06 -16.48
CA GLU A 84 3.04 9.14 -15.47
C GLU A 84 2.64 8.68 -14.06
N ASP A 85 2.22 7.42 -13.88
CA ASP A 85 1.81 6.92 -12.58
C ASP A 85 2.99 6.91 -11.60
N GLU A 86 2.79 7.59 -10.47
CA GLU A 86 3.67 7.45 -9.32
C GLU A 86 3.49 6.04 -8.73
N ILE A 87 4.55 5.24 -8.77
CA ILE A 87 4.57 3.89 -8.23
C ILE A 87 5.52 3.79 -7.05
N ARG A 88 5.26 2.81 -6.18
CA ARG A 88 6.21 2.32 -5.19
C ARG A 88 6.47 0.85 -5.46
N TRP A 89 7.73 0.45 -5.37
CA TRP A 89 8.09 -0.97 -5.32
C TRP A 89 8.53 -1.36 -3.92
N LEU A 90 8.27 -2.62 -3.56
CA LEU A 90 8.81 -3.23 -2.35
C LEU A 90 10.17 -3.84 -2.67
N THR A 91 11.24 -3.26 -2.11
CA THR A 91 12.65 -3.59 -2.45
C THR A 91 12.99 -5.09 -2.36
N ASN A 92 12.36 -5.83 -1.44
CA ASN A 92 12.64 -7.25 -1.21
C ASN A 92 12.02 -8.19 -2.26
N TYR A 93 10.88 -7.80 -2.85
CA TYR A 93 10.06 -8.72 -3.67
C TYR A 93 9.70 -8.15 -5.05
N ARG A 94 10.10 -6.91 -5.34
CA ARG A 94 9.86 -6.21 -6.61
C ARG A 94 8.37 -6.09 -6.98
N HIS A 95 7.46 -6.28 -6.03
CA HIS A 95 6.04 -5.99 -6.23
C HIS A 95 5.82 -4.48 -6.33
N ILE A 96 5.02 -4.08 -7.32
CA ILE A 96 4.77 -2.68 -7.66
C ILE A 96 3.30 -2.35 -7.43
N PHE A 97 3.08 -1.16 -6.92
CA PHE A 97 1.76 -0.62 -6.63
C PHE A 97 1.76 0.87 -6.96
N HIS A 98 0.59 1.44 -7.29
CA HIS A 98 0.45 2.90 -7.27
C HIS A 98 0.84 3.40 -5.88
N LYS A 99 1.57 4.50 -5.82
CA LYS A 99 1.94 5.17 -4.57
C LYS A 99 0.72 5.38 -3.67
N ARG A 100 -0.39 5.86 -4.25
CA ARG A 100 -1.65 6.07 -3.52
C ARG A 100 -2.23 4.78 -2.97
N CYS A 101 -2.22 3.70 -3.75
CA CYS A 101 -2.75 2.40 -3.34
C CYS A 101 -1.95 1.82 -2.18
N LEU A 102 -0.61 1.84 -2.27
CA LEU A 102 0.26 1.30 -1.22
C LEU A 102 0.24 2.18 0.04
N ASP A 103 0.31 3.51 -0.10
CA ASP A 103 0.22 4.45 1.03
C ASP A 103 -1.09 4.28 1.80
N HIS A 104 -2.20 4.11 1.08
CA HIS A 104 -3.51 3.92 1.70
C HIS A 104 -3.61 2.57 2.43
N TRP A 105 -3.15 1.49 1.78
CA TRP A 105 -3.09 0.14 2.36
C TRP A 105 -2.32 0.15 3.68
N MET A 106 -1.08 0.63 3.65
CA MET A 106 -0.22 0.63 4.83
C MET A 106 -0.68 1.65 5.90
N GLY A 107 -1.46 2.65 5.52
CA GLY A 107 -2.12 3.56 6.44
C GLY A 107 -3.11 2.87 7.39
N TYR A 108 -3.64 1.69 7.05
CA TYR A 108 -4.43 0.86 7.97
C TYR A 108 -3.59 0.00 8.91
N ASP A 109 -2.33 0.39 9.15
CA ASP A 109 -1.34 -0.40 9.90
C ASP A 109 -1.02 -1.77 9.24
N MET A 110 -1.39 -1.92 7.96
CA MET A 110 -1.12 -3.12 7.17
C MET A 110 0.29 -3.06 6.57
N ARG A 111 1.29 -3.50 7.35
CA ARG A 111 2.71 -3.45 6.96
C ARG A 111 3.18 -4.66 6.14
N MET A 112 2.25 -5.39 5.52
CA MET A 112 2.53 -6.55 4.68
C MET A 112 2.17 -6.28 3.23
N CYS A 113 2.96 -6.83 2.32
CA CYS A 113 2.65 -6.86 0.91
C CYS A 113 1.34 -7.63 0.67
N THR A 114 0.39 -7.06 -0.08
CA THR A 114 -0.87 -7.75 -0.43
C THR A 114 -0.66 -8.96 -1.33
N LEU A 115 0.46 -9.01 -2.08
CA LEU A 115 0.77 -10.08 -3.01
C LEU A 115 1.47 -11.27 -2.35
N CYS A 116 2.55 -11.04 -1.59
CA CYS A 116 3.32 -12.13 -0.95
C CYS A 116 3.13 -12.26 0.56
N ARG A 117 2.39 -11.34 1.21
CA ARG A 117 2.22 -11.29 2.67
C ARG A 117 3.52 -11.09 3.46
N THR A 118 4.61 -10.73 2.81
CA THR A 118 5.89 -10.45 3.48
C THR A 118 5.96 -8.98 3.93
N PRO A 119 6.74 -8.64 4.96
CA PRO A 119 6.85 -7.27 5.43
C PRO A 119 7.29 -6.30 4.33
N SER A 120 6.55 -5.19 4.20
CA SER A 120 6.84 -4.10 3.26
C SER A 120 8.12 -3.34 3.63
N ILE A 121 8.46 -3.33 4.93
CA ILE A 121 9.69 -2.74 5.45
C ILE A 121 10.79 -3.81 5.49
N PRO A 122 11.97 -3.56 4.87
CA PRO A 122 13.13 -4.43 4.98
C PRO A 122 13.47 -4.79 6.42
N HIS A 123 13.86 -6.05 6.66
CA HIS A 123 14.09 -6.58 8.00
C HIS A 123 15.02 -5.69 8.85
N HIS A 124 16.12 -5.19 8.26
CA HIS A 124 17.08 -4.33 8.94
C HIS A 124 16.53 -2.92 9.30
N MET A 125 15.40 -2.51 8.73
CA MET A 125 14.72 -1.23 9.04
C MET A 125 13.49 -1.41 9.93
N GLN A 126 13.03 -2.64 10.20
CA GLN A 126 11.79 -2.86 10.97
C GLN A 126 11.89 -2.33 12.40
N ALA A 127 13.03 -2.51 13.08
CA ALA A 127 13.25 -1.99 14.43
C ALA A 127 13.18 -0.45 14.45
N ALA A 128 14.01 0.21 13.63
CA ALA A 128 14.02 1.66 13.52
C ALA A 128 12.66 2.24 13.11
N PHE A 129 11.92 1.54 12.24
CA PHE A 129 10.56 1.92 11.87
C PHE A 129 9.60 1.85 13.07
N ASN A 130 9.62 0.74 13.80
CA ASN A 130 8.78 0.55 14.98
C ASN A 130 9.12 1.58 16.06
N ASP A 131 10.39 1.86 16.31
CA ASP A 131 10.83 2.84 17.31
C ASP A 131 10.29 4.24 16.97
N LYS A 132 10.46 4.69 15.71
CA LYS A 132 9.89 5.95 15.24
C LYS A 132 8.35 5.98 15.35
N LEU A 133 7.68 4.86 15.06
CA LEU A 133 6.22 4.74 15.18
C LEU A 133 5.76 4.88 16.64
N TRP A 134 6.43 4.21 17.57
CA TRP A 134 6.13 4.31 19.00
C TRP A 134 6.43 5.70 19.56
N ALA A 135 7.53 6.33 19.12
CA ALA A 135 7.89 7.72 19.49
C ALA A 135 6.76 8.68 19.21
N ALA A 136 6.22 8.60 18.01
CA ALA A 136 5.20 9.52 17.59
C ALA A 136 3.79 9.12 18.07
N SER A 137 3.60 7.89 18.56
CA SER A 137 2.32 7.45 19.15
C SER A 137 2.00 8.13 20.47
N GLY A 138 2.99 8.75 21.14
CA GLY A 138 2.80 9.42 22.43
C GLY A 138 2.35 8.50 23.56
N ILE A 139 2.52 7.17 23.41
CA ILE A 139 2.18 6.18 24.43
C ILE A 139 3.32 6.14 25.44
N PRO A 140 3.11 6.52 26.72
CA PRO A 140 4.19 6.66 27.69
C PRO A 140 4.95 5.37 28.03
N ASP A 141 4.33 4.19 27.88
CA ASP A 141 4.83 2.99 28.57
C ASP A 141 5.34 1.82 27.69
N PHE A 142 5.52 2.00 26.38
CA PHE A 142 6.06 0.90 25.54
C PHE A 142 7.58 0.95 25.32
N TYR A 143 8.25 2.03 25.73
CA TYR A 143 9.69 2.18 25.59
C TYR A 143 10.51 1.28 26.52
N TYR A 144 9.93 0.80 27.61
CA TYR A 144 10.67 0.12 28.67
C TYR A 144 10.83 -1.40 28.49
N TYR A 145 10.18 -2.03 27.51
CA TYR A 145 10.13 -3.50 27.42
C TYR A 145 10.92 -4.15 26.28
N HIS A 146 11.69 -3.39 25.49
CA HIS A 146 12.39 -3.97 24.33
C HIS A 146 13.89 -3.66 24.20
N HIS A 147 14.55 -3.24 25.28
CA HIS A 147 16.02 -3.21 25.40
C HIS A 147 16.48 -4.07 26.59
#